data_AF-A0A8I1PVL7-F1
#
_entry.id   AF-A0A8I1PVL7-F1
#
_cell.length_a   1.000
_cell.length_b   1.000
_cell.length_c   1.000
_cell.angle_alpha   90.00
_cell.angle_beta   90.00
_cell.angle_gamma   90.00
#
_symmetry.space_group_name_H-M   'P 1'
#
loop_
_entity.id
_entity.type
_entity.pdbx_description
1 polymer ?
#
loop_
_entity_poly.entity_id
_entity_poly.type
_entity_poly.pdbx_seq_one_letter_code
_entity_poly.pdbx_strand_id
1 'polypeptide(L)'
;MDQLMKLNQKKTDFSWAPVFAWAPLVCVLGLAGCGDGGDKPAASSTGSSSGSGKTRTGPATGRFLDAAVSGLAYAAPSGSGVTDEKGIFKYNHGDAVEFKLGGLSLGKAKGAAIVTPIDLAGADNENRLQNLLILLQSLDADGDPANGISIPASAASAITASLNLDGDPAAFAASPDLQKAREAGGVSGPVKTAAQAKANFLSQGIGMLGTHIWIKQHDGTASVIRLSRDGSGEYLEGEATPDDSCDTNRVCGGSLVSKAGVEYGIARLSAVDGRGFKVAVEPAIDTNLHAGLSHPRPNWRVRTDGSDLITSDIFTVQRKREQKSLFGELFHIAGTLEISSSKEPIKTEVREVRFEPLENDPKGLVGAWGADPAAIKTPTYFFFSNGKFMLVDPIGDPAREGHESCGGPGVEFASYTYDAGSNAFGIKSFTYDTNGCAGFSENEPVSLNMSADGNTATVETKNKSGKGTVTLYRVSK
;
A
#
# COMPACT_ATOMS: atom_id res chain seq x y z
N MET A 1 -19.22 -57.97 -37.77
CA MET A 1 -18.24 -58.95 -37.28
C MET A 1 -17.63 -58.33 -36.03
N ASP A 2 -18.18 -58.62 -34.84
CA ASP A 2 -18.05 -59.90 -34.09
C ASP A 2 -16.64 -60.02 -33.48
N GLN A 3 -16.44 -60.30 -32.18
CA GLN A 3 -17.35 -60.59 -31.06
C GLN A 3 -16.69 -60.09 -29.73
N LEU A 4 -17.40 -59.79 -28.63
CA LEU A 4 -17.82 -60.70 -27.55
C LEU A 4 -16.71 -61.71 -27.16
N MET A 5 -16.38 -62.05 -25.91
CA MET A 5 -16.88 -61.85 -24.54
C MET A 5 -15.68 -62.22 -23.60
N LYS A 6 -15.63 -61.97 -22.28
CA LYS A 6 -16.46 -62.60 -21.23
C LYS A 6 -16.29 -61.90 -19.89
N LEU A 7 -17.40 -61.84 -19.14
CA LEU A 7 -17.47 -61.63 -17.70
C LEU A 7 -16.67 -62.71 -16.93
N ASN A 8 -16.26 -62.43 -15.69
CA ASN A 8 -16.99 -63.02 -14.56
C ASN A 8 -16.91 -62.20 -13.27
N GLN A 9 -18.03 -62.11 -12.56
CA GLN A 9 -18.13 -61.53 -11.21
C GLN A 9 -17.91 -62.61 -10.14
N LYS A 10 -17.45 -62.20 -8.96
CA LYS A 10 -17.88 -62.82 -7.70
C LYS A 10 -18.22 -61.74 -6.66
N LYS A 11 -19.52 -61.59 -6.38
CA LYS A 11 -20.04 -61.28 -5.04
C LYS A 11 -19.75 -62.50 -4.13
N THR A 12 -19.79 -62.57 -2.81
CA THR A 12 -20.66 -62.02 -1.73
C THR A 12 -19.94 -62.34 -0.39
N ASP A 13 -20.28 -61.88 0.81
CA ASP A 13 -20.87 -60.63 1.41
C ASP A 13 -20.87 -60.92 2.93
N PHE A 14 -20.59 -59.96 3.84
CA PHE A 14 -20.73 -60.19 5.30
C PHE A 14 -21.09 -58.93 6.11
N SER A 15 -21.79 -59.12 7.24
CA SER A 15 -22.66 -58.12 7.85
C SER A 15 -22.25 -57.60 9.25
N TRP A 16 -22.37 -56.29 9.43
CA TRP A 16 -22.91 -55.54 10.60
C TRP A 16 -22.52 -55.89 12.07
N ALA A 17 -21.86 -54.91 12.70
CA ALA A 17 -22.17 -54.33 14.04
C ALA A 17 -21.73 -55.08 15.35
N PRO A 18 -21.77 -54.45 16.57
CA PRO A 18 -21.15 -53.16 16.97
C PRO A 18 -20.61 -53.03 18.44
N VAL A 19 -19.96 -51.88 18.76
CA VAL A 19 -19.71 -51.22 20.09
C VAL A 19 -18.62 -51.77 21.07
N PHE A 20 -18.06 -50.82 21.86
CA PHE A 20 -17.16 -50.89 23.05
C PHE A 20 -15.65 -51.11 22.79
N ALA A 21 -14.70 -50.55 23.58
CA ALA A 21 -14.65 -49.37 24.45
C ALA A 21 -13.19 -49.14 24.97
N TRP A 22 -12.79 -47.88 25.18
CA TRP A 22 -11.68 -47.39 26.03
C TRP A 22 -10.20 -47.58 25.56
N ALA A 23 -9.36 -46.61 25.96
CA ALA A 23 -7.90 -46.52 25.78
C ALA A 23 -7.19 -46.80 27.14
N PRO A 24 -5.90 -46.46 27.43
CA PRO A 24 -4.76 -46.01 26.60
C PRO A 24 -3.42 -46.80 26.88
N LEU A 25 -2.29 -46.43 26.23
CA LEU A 25 -0.83 -46.61 26.55
C LEU A 25 -0.01 -46.66 25.21
N VAL A 26 1.34 -46.51 25.11
CA VAL A 26 2.33 -45.58 25.72
C VAL A 26 3.73 -45.79 25.06
N CYS A 27 4.50 -44.70 24.79
CA CYS A 27 5.96 -44.65 24.51
C CYS A 27 6.54 -45.43 23.28
N VAL A 28 7.75 -45.20 22.72
CA VAL A 28 8.79 -44.12 22.67
C VAL A 28 9.77 -44.46 21.49
N LEU A 29 10.72 -43.57 21.15
CA LEU A 29 11.77 -43.65 20.11
C LEU A 29 11.31 -43.25 18.68
N GLY A 30 11.99 -42.38 17.93
CA GLY A 30 13.23 -41.63 18.18
C GLY A 30 14.43 -42.18 17.42
N LEU A 31 14.72 -41.62 16.25
CA LEU A 31 15.99 -41.78 15.53
C LEU A 31 16.38 -40.45 14.86
N ALA A 32 17.56 -39.96 15.20
CA ALA A 32 18.20 -38.85 14.51
C ALA A 32 19.14 -39.40 13.42
N GLY A 33 19.27 -38.67 12.31
CA GLY A 33 20.27 -38.91 11.26
C GLY A 33 20.79 -37.57 10.76
N CYS A 34 22.11 -37.42 10.69
CA CYS A 34 22.80 -36.17 10.34
C CYS A 34 23.98 -36.48 9.38
N GLY A 35 24.36 -35.50 8.55
CA GLY A 35 25.38 -35.60 7.49
C GLY A 35 24.77 -35.96 6.12
N ASP A 36 25.23 -35.43 4.98
CA ASP A 36 26.38 -34.56 4.67
C ASP A 36 26.01 -33.81 3.35
N GLY A 37 26.24 -32.49 3.18
CA GLY A 37 27.53 -31.93 2.75
C GLY A 37 27.62 -31.84 1.21
N GLY A 38 27.38 -30.68 0.59
CA GLY A 38 27.47 -30.55 -0.87
C GLY A 38 27.06 -29.20 -1.47
N ASP A 39 28.00 -28.26 -1.56
CA ASP A 39 27.80 -26.93 -2.15
C ASP A 39 27.45 -26.94 -3.66
N LYS A 40 26.38 -26.24 -4.03
CA LYS A 40 26.19 -25.64 -5.36
C LYS A 40 25.53 -24.26 -5.25
N PRO A 41 25.92 -23.28 -6.08
CA PRO A 41 25.54 -21.88 -5.88
C PRO A 41 24.05 -21.64 -6.11
N ALA A 42 23.44 -20.87 -5.21
CA ALA A 42 22.04 -20.47 -5.32
C ALA A 42 21.84 -19.52 -6.52
N ALA A 43 21.14 -20.01 -7.54
CA ALA A 43 20.56 -19.14 -8.55
C ALA A 43 19.46 -18.29 -7.88
N SER A 44 19.56 -16.97 -8.00
CA SER A 44 18.62 -16.03 -7.37
C SER A 44 17.25 -16.07 -8.05
N SER A 45 16.40 -17.02 -7.66
CA SER A 45 14.98 -16.96 -7.94
C SER A 45 14.35 -15.91 -7.04
N THR A 46 14.13 -14.71 -7.57
CA THR A 46 13.22 -13.72 -6.97
C THR A 46 11.80 -14.28 -6.99
N GLY A 47 11.46 -15.08 -5.98
CA GLY A 47 10.10 -15.49 -5.73
C GLY A 47 9.30 -14.26 -5.29
N SER A 48 8.34 -13.84 -6.10
CA SER A 48 7.31 -12.92 -5.64
C SER A 48 6.60 -13.56 -4.45
N SER A 49 6.76 -12.97 -3.27
CA SER A 49 6.01 -13.32 -2.07
C SER A 49 4.55 -12.94 -2.25
N SER A 50 3.80 -13.76 -2.99
CA SER A 50 2.35 -13.70 -3.00
C SER A 50 1.86 -14.11 -1.61
N GLY A 51 1.69 -13.12 -0.72
CA GLY A 51 1.00 -13.30 0.54
C GLY A 51 -0.34 -13.99 0.26
N SER A 52 -0.64 -15.05 1.01
CA SER A 52 -1.88 -15.81 0.86
C SER A 52 -3.08 -15.05 1.44
N GLY A 53 -3.31 -13.83 0.93
CA GLY A 53 -4.51 -13.06 1.20
C GLY A 53 -5.72 -13.84 0.71
N LYS A 54 -6.54 -14.33 1.65
CA LYS A 54 -7.82 -14.96 1.31
C LYS A 54 -8.62 -13.97 0.47
N THR A 55 -9.07 -14.39 -0.72
CA THR A 55 -9.94 -13.57 -1.56
C THR A 55 -11.16 -13.16 -0.75
N ARG A 56 -11.31 -11.86 -0.47
CA ARG A 56 -12.46 -11.32 0.25
C ARG A 56 -13.73 -11.62 -0.56
N THR A 57 -14.83 -11.93 0.11
CA THR A 57 -16.10 -12.34 -0.51
C THR A 57 -17.28 -11.68 0.20
N GLY A 58 -18.36 -11.44 -0.53
CA GLY A 58 -19.61 -10.91 0.02
C GLY A 58 -19.70 -9.38 -0.03
N PRO A 59 -20.75 -8.80 0.60
CA PRO A 59 -21.08 -7.39 0.49
C PRO A 59 -20.05 -6.46 1.14
N ALA A 60 -19.78 -5.35 0.46
CA ALA A 60 -18.90 -4.29 0.88
C ALA A 60 -19.46 -2.91 0.43
N THR A 61 -18.86 -1.85 0.96
CA THR A 61 -19.09 -0.46 0.54
C THR A 61 -17.80 0.17 0.09
N GLY A 62 -17.88 1.03 -0.92
CA GLY A 62 -16.75 1.82 -1.43
C GLY A 62 -17.14 3.27 -1.56
N ARG A 63 -16.16 4.15 -1.80
CA ARG A 63 -16.38 5.58 -2.04
C ARG A 63 -15.83 5.99 -3.40
N PHE A 64 -16.63 6.71 -4.18
CA PHE A 64 -16.16 7.33 -5.41
C PHE A 64 -15.56 8.72 -5.10
N LEU A 65 -14.27 8.90 -5.38
CA LEU A 65 -13.49 10.06 -4.95
C LEU A 65 -12.79 10.78 -6.13
N ASP A 66 -13.27 11.98 -6.42
CA ASP A 66 -12.46 13.12 -6.86
C ASP A 66 -12.21 13.98 -5.61
N ALA A 67 -13.24 14.74 -5.19
CA ALA A 67 -13.68 14.77 -3.79
C ALA A 67 -14.82 13.75 -3.59
N ALA A 68 -15.52 13.72 -2.45
CA ALA A 68 -16.68 12.83 -2.29
C ALA A 68 -17.80 13.17 -3.28
N VAL A 69 -18.07 12.29 -4.26
CA VAL A 69 -19.04 12.58 -5.34
C VAL A 69 -20.41 11.96 -5.09
N SER A 70 -21.42 12.79 -4.87
CA SER A 70 -22.82 12.37 -4.79
C SER A 70 -23.53 12.48 -6.15
N GLY A 71 -24.59 11.69 -6.35
CA GLY A 71 -25.42 11.77 -7.56
C GLY A 71 -24.96 10.90 -8.74
N LEU A 72 -23.87 10.12 -8.62
CA LEU A 72 -23.46 9.17 -9.66
C LEU A 72 -24.29 7.90 -9.58
N ALA A 73 -24.93 7.51 -10.68
CA ALA A 73 -25.56 6.20 -10.77
C ALA A 73 -24.48 5.11 -10.90
N TYR A 74 -24.65 3.99 -10.19
CA TYR A 74 -23.76 2.83 -10.30
C TYR A 74 -24.54 1.54 -10.51
N ALA A 75 -23.94 0.60 -11.24
CA ALA A 75 -24.48 -0.73 -11.48
C ALA A 75 -23.38 -1.80 -11.37
N ALA A 76 -23.65 -2.83 -10.57
CA ALA A 76 -22.79 -3.99 -10.34
C ALA A 76 -23.63 -5.27 -10.45
N PRO A 77 -23.03 -6.46 -10.63
CA PRO A 77 -23.74 -7.74 -10.54
C PRO A 77 -24.51 -7.92 -9.22
N SER A 78 -24.04 -7.34 -8.10
CA SER A 78 -24.73 -7.37 -6.81
C SER A 78 -25.91 -6.40 -6.67
N GLY A 79 -26.11 -5.48 -7.62
CA GLY A 79 -27.16 -4.45 -7.55
C GLY A 79 -26.73 -3.08 -8.08
N SER A 80 -27.64 -2.11 -8.00
CA SER A 80 -27.45 -0.75 -8.51
C SER A 80 -27.95 0.30 -7.54
N GLY A 81 -27.47 1.54 -7.67
CA GLY A 81 -27.90 2.66 -6.84
C GLY A 81 -27.36 3.99 -7.34
N VAL A 82 -27.36 4.99 -6.45
CA VAL A 82 -26.75 6.31 -6.66
C VAL A 82 -25.79 6.57 -5.50
N THR A 83 -24.65 7.23 -5.73
CA THR A 83 -23.70 7.60 -4.67
C THR A 83 -24.30 8.65 -3.74
N ASP A 84 -24.08 8.48 -2.44
CA ASP A 84 -24.53 9.44 -1.42
C ASP A 84 -23.55 10.63 -1.24
N GLU A 85 -23.87 11.52 -0.30
CA GLU A 85 -23.07 12.71 0.07
C GLU A 85 -21.60 12.38 0.45
N LYS A 86 -21.29 11.14 0.82
CA LYS A 86 -19.93 10.68 1.17
C LYS A 86 -19.25 9.94 0.02
N GLY A 87 -19.91 9.88 -1.15
CA GLY A 87 -19.52 9.14 -2.34
C GLY A 87 -19.82 7.65 -2.26
N ILE A 88 -20.63 7.18 -1.29
CA ILE A 88 -20.73 5.75 -0.99
C ILE A 88 -21.53 4.98 -2.05
N PHE A 89 -20.95 3.90 -2.55
CA PHE A 89 -21.60 2.87 -3.37
C PHE A 89 -21.49 1.48 -2.72
N LYS A 90 -22.36 0.56 -3.14
CA LYS A 90 -22.42 -0.82 -2.65
C LYS A 90 -21.96 -1.79 -3.75
N TYR A 91 -21.20 -2.81 -3.38
CA TYR A 91 -20.71 -3.85 -4.28
C TYR A 91 -20.45 -5.15 -3.52
N ASN A 92 -20.33 -6.29 -4.20
CA ASN A 92 -19.73 -7.49 -3.65
C ASN A 92 -18.26 -7.60 -4.07
N HIS A 93 -17.37 -8.05 -3.18
CA HIS A 93 -15.97 -8.30 -3.56
C HIS A 93 -15.89 -9.23 -4.77
N GLY A 94 -15.21 -8.76 -5.84
CA GLY A 94 -15.14 -9.43 -7.14
C GLY A 94 -15.97 -8.78 -8.24
N ASP A 95 -16.92 -7.89 -7.90
CA ASP A 95 -17.72 -7.17 -8.88
C ASP A 95 -16.90 -6.21 -9.75
N ALA A 96 -17.35 -6.03 -11.00
CA ALA A 96 -17.03 -4.88 -11.82
C ALA A 96 -18.19 -3.88 -11.74
N VAL A 97 -17.94 -2.69 -11.19
CA VAL A 97 -18.92 -1.63 -10.96
C VAL A 97 -18.84 -0.63 -12.12
N GLU A 98 -19.95 -0.42 -12.82
CA GLU A 98 -20.12 0.59 -13.85
C GLU A 98 -20.67 1.88 -13.25
N PHE A 99 -19.98 3.00 -13.46
CA PHE A 99 -20.42 4.34 -13.02
C PHE A 99 -20.99 5.13 -14.20
N LYS A 100 -22.10 5.83 -13.97
CA LYS A 100 -22.88 6.53 -14.98
C LYS A 100 -23.35 7.90 -14.48
N LEU A 101 -23.56 8.80 -15.43
CA LEU A 101 -24.22 10.08 -15.22
C LEU A 101 -25.24 10.30 -16.33
N GLY A 102 -26.53 10.26 -15.97
CA GLY A 102 -27.61 10.26 -16.95
C GLY A 102 -27.48 9.07 -17.92
N GLY A 103 -27.44 9.37 -19.23
CA GLY A 103 -27.20 8.38 -20.28
C GLY A 103 -25.72 8.03 -20.52
N LEU A 104 -24.77 8.75 -19.92
CA LEU A 104 -23.33 8.57 -20.16
C LEU A 104 -22.73 7.50 -19.25
N SER A 105 -21.96 6.58 -19.83
CA SER A 105 -21.08 5.68 -19.07
C SER A 105 -19.73 6.34 -18.82
N LEU A 106 -19.41 6.58 -17.55
CA LEU A 106 -18.15 7.18 -17.12
C LEU A 106 -17.00 6.16 -17.22
N GLY A 107 -17.25 4.92 -16.80
CA GLY A 107 -16.31 3.81 -16.90
C GLY A 107 -16.73 2.62 -16.06
N LYS A 108 -15.86 1.59 -16.03
CA LYS A 108 -16.00 0.42 -15.16
C LYS A 108 -14.73 0.22 -14.35
N ALA A 109 -14.87 0.04 -13.04
CA ALA A 109 -13.77 -0.29 -12.14
C ALA A 109 -14.07 -1.59 -11.38
N LYS A 110 -13.04 -2.23 -10.83
CA LYS A 110 -13.22 -3.29 -9.83
C LYS A 110 -13.85 -2.68 -8.57
N GLY A 111 -14.81 -3.35 -7.96
CA GLY A 111 -15.38 -2.95 -6.68
C GLY A 111 -14.28 -2.93 -5.60
N ALA A 112 -14.04 -1.75 -5.03
CA ALA A 112 -12.99 -1.47 -4.06
C ALA A 112 -13.45 -0.42 -3.02
N ALA A 113 -12.68 -0.26 -1.94
CA ALA A 113 -13.04 0.68 -0.87
C ALA A 113 -12.91 2.16 -1.31
N ILE A 114 -11.99 2.44 -2.22
CA ILE A 114 -11.86 3.70 -2.95
C ILE A 114 -11.86 3.39 -4.45
N VAL A 115 -12.65 4.15 -5.21
CA VAL A 115 -12.60 4.21 -6.68
C VAL A 115 -12.49 5.68 -7.07
N THR A 116 -11.66 5.99 -8.06
CA THR A 116 -11.38 7.36 -8.49
C THR A 116 -11.61 7.53 -10.00
N PRO A 117 -11.61 8.76 -10.53
CA PRO A 117 -11.55 9.01 -11.97
C PRO A 117 -10.38 8.33 -12.69
N ILE A 118 -9.26 8.04 -12.00
CA ILE A 118 -8.12 7.28 -12.54
C ILE A 118 -8.57 5.87 -12.94
N ASP A 119 -9.32 5.19 -12.07
CA ASP A 119 -9.79 3.83 -12.27
C ASP A 119 -10.87 3.71 -13.37
N LEU A 120 -11.54 4.82 -13.71
CA LEU A 120 -12.50 4.90 -14.82
C LEU A 120 -11.87 5.33 -16.15
N ALA A 121 -10.78 6.10 -16.11
CA ALA A 121 -10.07 6.59 -17.29
C ALA A 121 -9.23 5.49 -17.95
N GLY A 122 -8.59 4.64 -17.13
CA GLY A 122 -7.56 3.71 -17.57
C GLY A 122 -6.18 4.38 -17.68
N ALA A 123 -5.13 3.57 -17.69
CA ALA A 123 -3.74 4.04 -17.52
C ALA A 123 -3.25 4.99 -18.62
N ASP A 124 -3.71 4.80 -19.85
CA ASP A 124 -3.14 5.41 -21.06
C ASP A 124 -4.03 6.51 -21.69
N ASN A 125 -5.09 6.96 -21.00
CA ASN A 125 -6.07 7.91 -21.55
C ASN A 125 -6.17 9.19 -20.72
N GLU A 126 -5.20 10.09 -20.90
CA GLU A 126 -5.11 11.37 -20.18
C GLU A 126 -6.26 12.33 -20.49
N ASN A 127 -6.81 12.30 -21.71
CA ASN A 127 -7.97 13.11 -22.08
C ASN A 127 -9.20 12.69 -21.28
N ARG A 128 -9.47 11.37 -21.20
CA ARG A 128 -10.58 10.82 -20.43
C ARG A 128 -10.47 11.14 -18.95
N LEU A 129 -9.28 11.04 -18.37
CA LEU A 129 -9.06 11.45 -16.98
C LEU A 129 -9.39 12.93 -16.78
N GLN A 130 -8.88 13.82 -17.64
CA GLN A 130 -9.16 15.26 -17.54
C GLN A 130 -10.65 15.57 -17.73
N ASN A 131 -11.32 14.93 -18.70
CA ASN A 131 -12.72 15.18 -18.99
C ASN A 131 -13.67 14.62 -17.92
N LEU A 132 -13.30 13.51 -17.26
CA LEU A 132 -14.01 13.04 -16.07
C LEU A 132 -13.90 14.08 -14.94
N LEU A 133 -12.71 14.58 -14.62
CA LEU A 133 -12.52 15.60 -13.59
C LEU A 133 -13.27 16.91 -13.92
N ILE A 134 -13.19 17.38 -15.17
CA ILE A 134 -13.93 18.56 -15.65
C ILE A 134 -15.44 18.35 -15.50
N LEU A 135 -15.96 17.19 -15.94
CA LEU A 135 -17.39 16.88 -15.91
C LEU A 135 -17.92 16.90 -14.47
N LEU A 136 -17.27 16.18 -13.56
CA LEU A 136 -17.72 16.04 -12.17
C LEU A 136 -17.70 17.39 -11.45
N GLN A 137 -16.57 18.08 -11.47
CA GLN A 137 -16.39 19.34 -10.74
C GLN A 137 -17.10 20.56 -11.38
N SER A 138 -17.52 20.47 -12.64
CA SER A 138 -18.29 21.53 -13.30
C SER A 138 -19.80 21.39 -13.14
N LEU A 139 -20.28 20.21 -12.72
CA LEU A 139 -21.69 19.93 -12.41
C LEU A 139 -21.99 19.97 -10.91
N ASP A 140 -20.99 20.34 -10.10
CA ASP A 140 -21.11 20.54 -8.66
C ASP A 140 -22.03 21.71 -8.32
N ALA A 141 -22.98 21.49 -7.40
CA ALA A 141 -24.13 22.37 -7.19
C ALA A 141 -23.79 23.78 -6.68
N ASP A 142 -22.84 23.89 -5.74
CA ASP A 142 -22.35 25.19 -5.23
C ASP A 142 -21.11 25.69 -6.01
N GLY A 143 -20.45 24.79 -6.74
CA GLY A 143 -19.26 25.06 -7.54
C GLY A 143 -17.97 25.06 -6.74
N ASP A 144 -17.93 24.53 -5.52
CA ASP A 144 -16.73 24.39 -4.68
C ASP A 144 -16.35 22.91 -4.45
N PRO A 145 -15.66 22.27 -5.42
CA PRO A 145 -15.35 20.84 -5.40
C PRO A 145 -14.35 20.43 -4.31
N ALA A 146 -13.89 21.37 -3.47
CA ALA A 146 -13.04 21.11 -2.32
C ALA A 146 -13.85 20.63 -1.10
N ASN A 147 -15.13 21.00 -0.99
CA ASN A 147 -15.99 20.66 0.15
C ASN A 147 -16.79 19.35 -0.05
N GLY A 148 -16.86 18.87 -1.29
CA GLY A 148 -17.64 17.73 -1.78
C GLY A 148 -17.90 17.95 -3.27
N ILE A 149 -18.52 17.00 -3.96
CA ILE A 149 -19.07 17.23 -5.31
C ILE A 149 -20.51 16.74 -5.31
N SER A 150 -21.47 17.66 -5.41
CA SER A 150 -22.90 17.35 -5.35
C SER A 150 -23.54 17.59 -6.70
N ILE A 151 -23.85 16.52 -7.45
CA ILE A 151 -24.38 16.65 -8.81
C ILE A 151 -25.92 16.67 -8.78
N PRO A 152 -26.59 17.77 -9.20
CA PRO A 152 -28.06 17.83 -9.22
C PRO A 152 -28.67 16.78 -10.15
N ALA A 153 -29.78 16.17 -9.74
CA ALA A 153 -30.46 15.14 -10.53
C ALA A 153 -30.93 15.65 -11.92
N SER A 154 -31.26 16.94 -12.05
CA SER A 154 -31.59 17.57 -13.33
C SER A 154 -30.37 17.77 -14.22
N ALA A 155 -29.20 18.09 -13.64
CA ALA A 155 -27.93 18.14 -14.35
C ALA A 155 -27.54 16.75 -14.88
N ALA A 156 -27.60 15.75 -14.01
CA ALA A 156 -27.35 14.35 -14.36
C ALA A 156 -28.27 13.88 -15.50
N SER A 157 -29.57 14.20 -15.43
CA SER A 157 -30.56 13.79 -16.43
C SER A 157 -30.37 14.45 -17.81
N ALA A 158 -29.71 15.61 -17.87
CA ALA A 158 -29.39 16.30 -19.10
C ALA A 158 -28.14 15.75 -19.82
N ILE A 159 -27.31 14.94 -19.14
CA ILE A 159 -26.15 14.30 -19.73
C ILE A 159 -26.55 13.08 -20.58
N THR A 160 -26.17 13.10 -21.86
CA THR A 160 -26.49 12.07 -22.84
C THR A 160 -25.29 11.17 -23.16
N ALA A 161 -25.55 10.02 -23.78
CA ALA A 161 -24.51 9.08 -24.19
C ALA A 161 -23.57 9.59 -25.30
N SER A 162 -23.86 10.73 -25.94
CA SER A 162 -23.06 11.30 -27.03
C SER A 162 -21.91 12.19 -26.55
N LEU A 163 -21.84 12.51 -25.26
CA LEU A 163 -20.79 13.36 -24.70
C LEU A 163 -19.42 12.63 -24.72
N ASN A 164 -18.53 13.09 -25.61
CA ASN A 164 -17.24 12.43 -25.86
C ASN A 164 -16.21 12.73 -24.76
N LEU A 165 -16.03 11.80 -23.82
CA LEU A 165 -15.01 11.88 -22.78
C LEU A 165 -13.57 11.74 -23.29
N ASP A 166 -13.33 11.22 -24.48
CA ASP A 166 -11.97 10.93 -24.98
C ASP A 166 -11.39 12.08 -25.85
N GLY A 167 -12.19 13.13 -26.09
CA GLY A 167 -11.83 14.30 -26.88
C GLY A 167 -10.89 15.31 -26.18
N ASP A 168 -10.51 16.36 -26.91
CA ASP A 168 -9.69 17.46 -26.37
C ASP A 168 -10.35 18.13 -25.14
N PRO A 169 -9.63 18.32 -24.02
CA PRO A 169 -10.23 18.86 -22.80
C PRO A 169 -10.73 20.31 -22.87
N ALA A 170 -10.15 21.16 -23.73
CA ALA A 170 -10.65 22.53 -23.91
C ALA A 170 -11.96 22.53 -24.72
N ALA A 171 -12.03 21.71 -25.77
CA ALA A 171 -13.26 21.48 -26.54
C ALA A 171 -14.36 20.82 -25.69
N PHE A 172 -14.00 19.89 -24.79
CA PHE A 172 -14.92 19.25 -23.85
C PHE A 172 -15.53 20.27 -22.87
N ALA A 173 -14.68 21.11 -22.24
CA ALA A 173 -15.12 22.16 -21.34
C ALA A 173 -16.01 23.22 -22.03
N ALA A 174 -15.78 23.47 -23.33
CA ALA A 174 -16.61 24.35 -24.15
C ALA A 174 -17.87 23.68 -24.74
N SER A 175 -18.12 22.39 -24.48
CA SER A 175 -19.18 21.64 -25.15
C SER A 175 -20.59 22.14 -24.80
N PRO A 176 -21.50 22.31 -25.79
CA PRO A 176 -22.87 22.73 -25.52
C PRO A 176 -23.65 21.79 -24.61
N ASP A 177 -23.33 20.49 -24.61
CA ASP A 177 -24.03 19.50 -23.80
C ASP A 177 -23.64 19.61 -22.32
N LEU A 178 -22.37 19.90 -22.01
CA LEU A 178 -21.96 20.23 -20.64
C LEU A 178 -22.64 21.52 -20.14
N GLN A 179 -22.71 22.57 -20.98
CA GLN A 179 -23.37 23.82 -20.59
C GLN A 179 -24.87 23.63 -20.31
N LYS A 180 -25.61 22.92 -21.19
CA LYS A 180 -27.03 22.57 -20.95
C LYS A 180 -27.23 21.79 -19.66
N ALA A 181 -26.33 20.88 -19.31
CA ALA A 181 -26.42 20.14 -18.06
C ALA A 181 -26.22 21.04 -16.83
N ARG A 182 -25.31 22.01 -16.90
CA ARG A 182 -25.13 23.02 -15.84
C ARG A 182 -26.37 23.91 -15.70
N GLU A 183 -26.91 24.40 -16.82
CA GLU A 183 -28.15 25.18 -16.86
C GLU A 183 -29.34 24.40 -16.26
N ALA A 184 -29.52 23.12 -16.66
CA ALA A 184 -30.56 22.25 -16.10
C ALA A 184 -30.36 21.96 -14.60
N GLY A 185 -29.11 21.91 -14.14
CA GLY A 185 -28.74 21.79 -12.73
C GLY A 185 -28.93 23.04 -11.89
N GLY A 186 -29.07 24.22 -12.51
CA GLY A 186 -28.93 25.51 -11.81
C GLY A 186 -27.50 25.81 -11.35
N VAL A 187 -26.50 25.12 -11.90
CA VAL A 187 -25.09 25.22 -11.48
C VAL A 187 -24.50 26.55 -11.94
N SER A 188 -24.07 27.37 -10.99
CA SER A 188 -23.59 28.73 -11.24
C SER A 188 -22.08 28.79 -11.56
N GLY A 189 -21.59 29.97 -11.98
CA GLY A 189 -20.17 30.20 -12.27
C GLY A 189 -19.67 29.55 -13.58
N PRO A 190 -18.34 29.59 -13.85
CA PRO A 190 -17.73 29.03 -15.04
C PRO A 190 -17.53 27.50 -14.95
N VAL A 191 -17.46 26.84 -16.11
CA VAL A 191 -16.95 25.46 -16.24
C VAL A 191 -15.50 25.41 -15.73
N LYS A 192 -15.12 24.34 -15.02
CA LYS A 192 -13.75 24.15 -14.55
C LYS A 192 -12.82 23.86 -15.73
N THR A 193 -11.71 24.57 -15.81
CA THR A 193 -10.63 24.22 -16.75
C THR A 193 -9.94 22.93 -16.34
N ALA A 194 -9.28 22.25 -17.28
CA ALA A 194 -8.46 21.06 -16.98
C ALA A 194 -7.42 21.30 -15.87
N ALA A 195 -6.82 22.50 -15.84
CA ALA A 195 -5.86 22.88 -14.80
C ALA A 195 -6.50 23.01 -13.42
N GLN A 196 -7.68 23.65 -13.31
CA GLN A 196 -8.42 23.74 -12.04
C GLN A 196 -8.90 22.36 -11.58
N ALA A 197 -9.45 21.56 -12.49
CA ALA A 197 -9.95 20.23 -12.18
C ALA A 197 -8.85 19.30 -11.67
N LYS A 198 -7.68 19.31 -12.33
CA LYS A 198 -6.49 18.58 -11.91
C LYS A 198 -5.93 19.10 -10.57
N ALA A 199 -5.94 20.41 -10.33
CA ALA A 199 -5.46 21.00 -9.08
C ALA A 199 -6.33 20.60 -7.87
N ASN A 200 -7.66 20.56 -8.03
CA ASN A 200 -8.56 20.03 -7.00
C ASN A 200 -8.27 18.56 -6.71
N PHE A 201 -8.23 17.71 -7.74
CA PHE A 201 -7.99 16.28 -7.53
C PHE A 201 -6.63 15.97 -6.89
N LEU A 202 -5.61 16.81 -7.15
CA LEU A 202 -4.31 16.74 -6.48
C LEU A 202 -4.37 17.09 -4.99
N SER A 203 -5.20 18.05 -4.56
CA SER A 203 -5.32 18.40 -3.14
C SER A 203 -5.99 17.30 -2.32
N GLN A 204 -6.95 16.58 -2.92
CA GLN A 204 -7.65 15.45 -2.31
C GLN A 204 -6.76 14.20 -2.15
N GLY A 205 -5.71 14.08 -2.96
CA GLY A 205 -4.89 12.87 -3.03
C GLY A 205 -4.16 12.51 -1.74
N ILE A 206 -3.57 13.46 -0.99
CA ILE A 206 -2.93 13.14 0.30
C ILE A 206 -3.97 12.61 1.30
N GLY A 207 -5.19 13.16 1.31
CA GLY A 207 -6.27 12.68 2.17
C GLY A 207 -6.73 11.25 1.84
N MET A 208 -6.67 10.84 0.57
CA MET A 208 -6.91 9.46 0.14
C MET A 208 -5.75 8.53 0.52
N LEU A 209 -4.51 8.93 0.22
CA LEU A 209 -3.30 8.16 0.52
C LEU A 209 -3.05 8.03 2.03
N GLY A 210 -3.51 8.97 2.86
CA GLY A 210 -3.41 8.91 4.32
C GLY A 210 -4.53 8.13 5.02
N THR A 211 -5.41 7.43 4.30
CA THR A 211 -6.55 6.70 4.91
C THR A 211 -6.13 5.61 5.89
N HIS A 212 -4.96 5.00 5.69
CA HIS A 212 -4.36 4.01 6.58
C HIS A 212 -2.90 4.34 6.86
N ILE A 213 -2.33 3.70 7.88
CA ILE A 213 -0.88 3.48 7.97
C ILE A 213 -0.59 2.28 7.08
N TRP A 214 0.32 2.43 6.12
CA TRP A 214 0.62 1.40 5.14
C TRP A 214 1.91 0.69 5.49
N ILE A 215 1.91 -0.64 5.38
CA ILE A 215 3.04 -1.47 5.73
C ILE A 215 3.38 -2.45 4.61
N LYS A 216 4.67 -2.75 4.45
CA LYS A 216 5.16 -3.86 3.67
C LYS A 216 6.21 -4.58 4.50
N GLN A 217 5.93 -5.81 4.90
CA GLN A 217 6.65 -6.48 5.97
C GLN A 217 6.93 -7.96 5.66
N HIS A 218 8.15 -8.40 5.99
CA HIS A 218 8.58 -9.79 6.05
C HIS A 218 9.43 -10.00 7.32
N ASP A 219 9.82 -11.24 7.64
CA ASP A 219 10.45 -11.58 8.93
C ASP A 219 11.77 -10.84 9.24
N GLY A 220 12.45 -10.35 8.21
CA GLY A 220 13.70 -9.61 8.30
C GLY A 220 13.65 -8.19 7.72
N THR A 221 12.49 -7.68 7.29
CA THR A 221 12.37 -6.33 6.71
C THR A 221 11.01 -5.70 6.95
N ALA A 222 10.95 -4.38 7.18
CA ALA A 222 9.69 -3.64 7.24
C ALA A 222 9.81 -2.24 6.64
N SER A 223 8.83 -1.85 5.84
CA SER A 223 8.67 -0.52 5.27
C SER A 223 7.32 0.04 5.74
N VAL A 224 7.28 1.24 6.32
CA VAL A 224 6.06 1.84 6.90
C VAL A 224 5.86 3.27 6.39
N ILE A 225 4.66 3.60 5.93
CA ILE A 225 4.28 4.95 5.46
C ILE A 225 3.06 5.44 6.24
N ARG A 226 3.20 6.58 6.92
CA ARG A 226 2.11 7.30 7.62
C ARG A 226 2.02 8.73 7.06
N LEU A 227 0.86 9.11 6.54
CA LEU A 227 0.58 10.44 6.00
C LEU A 227 -0.46 11.15 6.89
N SER A 228 -0.30 12.46 7.10
CA SER A 228 -1.29 13.25 7.83
C SER A 228 -2.59 13.40 7.04
N ARG A 229 -3.70 13.55 7.78
CA ARG A 229 -5.05 13.75 7.26
C ARG A 229 -5.66 15.11 7.63
N ASP A 230 -4.93 15.95 8.37
CA ASP A 230 -5.35 17.29 8.80
C ASP A 230 -5.10 18.39 7.73
N GLY A 231 -4.47 18.03 6.62
CA GLY A 231 -4.09 18.95 5.54
C GLY A 231 -2.70 19.57 5.67
N SER A 232 -1.93 19.26 6.72
CA SER A 232 -0.53 19.72 6.85
C SER A 232 0.38 19.16 5.75
N GLY A 233 0.05 17.98 5.24
CA GLY A 233 0.90 17.21 4.34
C GLY A 233 2.07 16.52 5.04
N GLU A 234 2.15 16.57 6.38
CA GLU A 234 3.22 15.88 7.12
C GLU A 234 3.20 14.38 6.83
N TYR A 235 4.39 13.79 6.68
CA TYR A 235 4.57 12.35 6.54
C TYR A 235 5.67 11.84 7.47
N LEU A 236 5.53 10.57 7.85
CA LEU A 236 6.55 9.78 8.52
C LEU A 236 6.72 8.48 7.72
N GLU A 237 7.95 8.20 7.33
CA GLU A 237 8.35 6.97 6.66
C GLU A 237 9.44 6.29 7.47
N GLY A 238 9.43 4.96 7.54
CA GLY A 238 10.51 4.20 8.14
C GLY A 238 10.81 2.93 7.34
N GLU A 239 12.10 2.71 7.10
CA GLU A 239 12.62 1.54 6.40
C GLU A 239 13.58 0.76 7.30
N ALA A 240 13.26 -0.49 7.54
CA ALA A 240 14.10 -1.51 8.14
C ALA A 240 14.47 -2.51 7.05
N THR A 241 15.47 -2.16 6.24
CA THR A 241 15.94 -2.96 5.10
C THR A 241 17.47 -3.01 5.05
N PRO A 242 18.08 -4.03 4.43
CA PRO A 242 19.53 -4.11 4.30
C PRO A 242 20.08 -2.97 3.44
N ASP A 243 21.30 -2.56 3.73
CA ASP A 243 22.12 -1.70 2.88
C ASP A 243 22.12 -2.21 1.41
N ASP A 244 21.73 -1.33 0.48
CA ASP A 244 21.74 -1.59 -0.96
C ASP A 244 22.66 -0.59 -1.65
N SER A 245 23.67 -1.09 -2.36
CA SER A 245 24.59 -0.28 -3.19
C SER A 245 24.19 -0.28 -4.67
N CYS A 246 23.00 -0.82 -4.98
CA CYS A 246 22.46 -0.87 -6.33
C CYS A 246 21.32 0.14 -6.50
N ASP A 247 21.32 0.83 -7.64
CA ASP A 247 20.17 1.63 -8.03
C ASP A 247 18.93 0.75 -8.30
N THR A 248 17.78 1.40 -8.50
CA THR A 248 16.51 0.72 -8.78
C THR A 248 16.55 -0.11 -10.09
N ASN A 249 17.49 0.13 -11.00
CA ASN A 249 17.70 -0.68 -12.21
C ASN A 249 18.68 -1.85 -11.99
N ARG A 250 19.13 -2.07 -10.74
CA ARG A 250 20.17 -3.02 -10.32
C ARG A 250 21.54 -2.73 -10.93
N VAL A 251 21.85 -1.46 -11.21
CA VAL A 251 23.21 -0.99 -11.48
C VAL A 251 23.90 -0.74 -10.14
N CYS A 252 24.80 -1.63 -9.76
CA CYS A 252 25.50 -1.61 -8.49
C CYS A 252 26.80 -0.79 -8.57
N GLY A 253 26.96 0.17 -7.66
CA GLY A 253 28.16 0.99 -7.51
C GLY A 253 29.01 0.56 -6.32
N GLY A 254 30.12 1.28 -6.11
CA GLY A 254 30.94 1.16 -4.90
C GLY A 254 30.43 2.01 -3.71
N SER A 255 29.36 2.76 -3.91
CA SER A 255 28.74 3.63 -2.90
C SER A 255 27.40 3.06 -2.47
N LEU A 256 27.08 3.21 -1.19
CA LEU A 256 25.77 2.91 -0.61
C LEU A 256 24.71 3.83 -1.25
N VAL A 257 23.57 3.27 -1.66
CA VAL A 257 22.46 3.99 -2.31
C VAL A 257 21.29 4.16 -1.34
N SER A 258 20.94 3.11 -0.60
CA SER A 258 19.89 3.14 0.42
C SER A 258 20.26 2.25 1.61
N LYS A 259 19.72 2.56 2.78
CA LYS A 259 19.90 1.79 4.02
C LYS A 259 18.67 1.93 4.92
N ALA A 260 18.62 1.19 6.02
CA ALA A 260 17.62 1.41 7.06
C ALA A 260 17.69 2.85 7.64
N GLY A 261 16.53 3.43 7.94
CA GLY A 261 16.41 4.79 8.45
C GLY A 261 14.97 5.31 8.45
N VAL A 262 14.82 6.62 8.66
CA VAL A 262 13.55 7.35 8.78
C VAL A 262 13.56 8.56 7.86
N GLU A 263 12.42 8.84 7.24
CA GLU A 263 12.12 10.15 6.65
C GLU A 263 10.98 10.83 7.41
N TYR A 264 11.09 12.15 7.54
CA TYR A 264 10.00 13.00 8.01
C TYR A 264 10.05 14.34 7.30
N GLY A 265 8.89 14.85 6.88
CA GLY A 265 8.79 16.15 6.24
C GLY A 265 7.39 16.43 5.72
N ILE A 266 7.30 17.22 4.66
CA ILE A 266 6.03 17.54 3.99
C ILE A 266 5.94 16.82 2.65
N ALA A 267 4.88 16.06 2.44
CA ALA A 267 4.54 15.41 1.18
C ALA A 267 3.46 16.19 0.43
N ARG A 268 3.67 16.39 -0.87
CA ARG A 268 2.71 17.00 -1.79
C ARG A 268 2.59 16.14 -3.05
N LEU A 269 1.53 16.38 -3.83
CA LEU A 269 1.30 15.71 -5.11
C LEU A 269 1.49 16.73 -6.23
N SER A 270 2.48 16.48 -7.08
CA SER A 270 2.95 17.41 -8.11
C SER A 270 2.28 17.22 -9.47
N ALA A 271 1.82 16.01 -9.75
CA ALA A 271 1.12 15.65 -10.98
C ALA A 271 0.26 14.41 -10.75
N VAL A 272 -0.65 14.15 -11.69
CA VAL A 272 -1.47 12.93 -11.75
C VAL A 272 -1.65 12.52 -13.21
N ASP A 273 -1.62 11.22 -13.45
CA ASP A 273 -1.89 10.54 -14.72
C ASP A 273 -2.67 9.23 -14.44
N GLY A 274 -2.94 8.44 -15.50
CA GLY A 274 -3.72 7.20 -15.38
C GLY A 274 -3.10 6.10 -14.50
N ARG A 275 -1.85 6.24 -14.05
CA ARG A 275 -1.19 5.29 -13.13
C ARG A 275 -1.20 5.74 -11.67
N GLY A 276 -1.59 6.99 -11.40
CA GLY A 276 -1.65 7.54 -10.04
C GLY A 276 -1.05 8.95 -9.93
N PHE A 277 -0.78 9.34 -8.68
CA PHE A 277 -0.19 10.61 -8.31
C PHE A 277 1.34 10.55 -8.31
N LYS A 278 2.00 11.62 -8.76
CA LYS A 278 3.43 11.83 -8.59
C LYS A 278 3.68 12.57 -7.29
N VAL A 279 4.21 11.86 -6.30
CA VAL A 279 4.67 12.45 -5.03
C VAL A 279 5.86 13.38 -5.28
N ALA A 280 5.89 14.47 -4.54
CA ALA A 280 7.04 15.33 -4.34
C ALA A 280 7.10 15.67 -2.84
N VAL A 281 8.19 15.32 -2.17
CA VAL A 281 8.37 15.60 -0.74
C VAL A 281 9.48 16.61 -0.49
N GLU A 282 9.36 17.32 0.62
CA GLU A 282 10.38 18.18 1.21
C GLU A 282 10.76 17.55 2.56
N PRO A 283 11.79 16.68 2.61
CA PRO A 283 12.21 16.04 3.85
C PRO A 283 12.87 17.06 4.76
N ALA A 284 12.39 17.17 6.00
CA ALA A 284 13.09 17.85 7.09
C ALA A 284 14.08 16.92 7.79
N ILE A 285 13.87 15.60 7.66
CA ILE A 285 14.71 14.51 8.13
C ILE A 285 14.71 13.46 7.03
N ASP A 286 15.90 12.98 6.68
CA ASP A 286 16.15 11.83 5.82
C ASP A 286 17.41 11.18 6.39
N THR A 287 17.29 9.93 6.84
CA THR A 287 18.44 9.13 7.30
C THR A 287 18.65 7.85 6.49
N ASN A 288 17.78 7.57 5.51
CA ASN A 288 17.74 6.32 4.74
C ASN A 288 18.41 6.44 3.34
N LEU A 289 18.87 7.65 2.96
CA LEU A 289 19.50 8.01 1.68
C LEU A 289 18.51 8.07 0.52
N HIS A 290 18.53 7.11 -0.42
CA HIS A 290 17.59 7.07 -1.56
C HIS A 290 16.46 6.03 -1.38
N ALA A 291 16.16 5.64 -0.14
CA ALA A 291 14.99 4.82 0.17
C ALA A 291 13.70 5.68 0.14
N GLY A 292 12.58 5.05 0.52
CA GLY A 292 11.30 5.70 0.82
C GLY A 292 10.77 6.71 -0.21
N LEU A 293 10.43 7.90 0.26
CA LEU A 293 9.64 8.91 -0.45
C LEU A 293 10.44 10.16 -0.84
N SER A 294 11.68 10.31 -0.37
CA SER A 294 12.57 11.43 -0.66
C SER A 294 13.18 11.37 -2.07
N HIS A 295 13.39 10.17 -2.61
CA HIS A 295 14.05 9.97 -3.92
C HIS A 295 13.22 9.17 -4.97
N PRO A 296 11.92 9.48 -5.21
CA PRO A 296 11.10 8.75 -6.16
C PRO A 296 11.55 9.02 -7.60
N ARG A 297 11.63 7.96 -8.42
CA ARG A 297 12.00 8.09 -9.83
C ARG A 297 10.97 8.90 -10.62
N PRO A 298 11.34 9.55 -11.75
CA PRO A 298 10.41 10.40 -12.51
C PRO A 298 9.10 9.72 -12.96
N ASN A 299 9.15 8.41 -13.21
CA ASN A 299 8.02 7.60 -13.64
C ASN A 299 7.23 6.99 -12.47
N TRP A 300 7.72 7.10 -11.24
CA TRP A 300 7.07 6.56 -10.05
C TRP A 300 5.74 7.26 -9.79
N ARG A 301 4.72 6.49 -9.44
CA ARG A 301 3.38 6.94 -9.09
C ARG A 301 2.86 6.18 -7.88
N VAL A 302 1.95 6.79 -7.14
CA VAL A 302 1.21 6.14 -6.06
C VAL A 302 -0.29 6.36 -6.21
N ARG A 303 -1.08 5.36 -5.83
CA ARG A 303 -2.54 5.42 -5.72
C ARG A 303 -2.99 4.47 -4.61
N THR A 304 -4.27 4.51 -4.25
CA THR A 304 -4.87 3.51 -3.36
C THR A 304 -6.25 3.14 -3.86
N ASP A 305 -6.61 1.87 -3.69
CA ASP A 305 -7.98 1.36 -3.85
C ASP A 305 -8.70 1.22 -2.48
N GLY A 306 -8.11 1.80 -1.43
CA GLY A 306 -8.50 1.70 -0.03
C GLY A 306 -8.30 0.31 0.59
N SER A 307 -7.82 -0.68 -0.17
CA SER A 307 -7.38 -1.99 0.34
C SER A 307 -5.86 -2.14 0.32
N ASP A 308 -5.19 -1.52 -0.65
CA ASP A 308 -3.73 -1.41 -0.75
C ASP A 308 -3.31 0.04 -1.04
N LEU A 309 -2.10 0.43 -0.62
CA LEU A 309 -1.34 1.51 -1.26
C LEU A 309 -0.49 0.87 -2.35
N ILE A 310 -0.66 1.36 -3.57
CA ILE A 310 -0.06 0.79 -4.78
C ILE A 310 0.92 1.81 -5.33
N THR A 311 2.20 1.47 -5.29
CA THR A 311 3.24 2.24 -5.98
C THR A 311 3.51 1.57 -7.33
N SER A 312 3.68 2.34 -8.39
CA SER A 312 3.95 1.83 -9.73
C SER A 312 5.05 2.61 -10.42
N ASP A 313 5.92 1.93 -11.15
CA ASP A 313 7.05 2.56 -11.81
C ASP A 313 7.46 1.81 -13.09
N ILE A 314 8.13 2.51 -14.00
CA ILE A 314 8.49 2.02 -15.33
C ILE A 314 9.97 1.65 -15.34
N PHE A 315 10.24 0.36 -15.53
CA PHE A 315 11.57 -0.21 -15.58
C PHE A 315 11.98 -0.52 -17.02
N THR A 316 13.27 -0.39 -17.32
CA THR A 316 13.86 -0.94 -18.54
C THR A 316 14.08 -2.43 -18.36
N VAL A 317 13.52 -3.25 -19.27
CA VAL A 317 13.77 -4.69 -19.30
C VAL A 317 15.19 -4.92 -19.78
N GLN A 318 16.03 -5.51 -18.92
CA GLN A 318 17.40 -5.88 -19.28
C GLN A 318 17.41 -6.79 -20.50
N ARG A 319 18.17 -6.43 -21.53
CA ARG A 319 18.27 -7.22 -22.76
C ARG A 319 18.92 -8.57 -22.45
N LYS A 320 18.29 -9.66 -22.88
CA LYS A 320 18.84 -11.01 -22.70
C LYS A 320 20.19 -11.08 -23.41
N ARG A 321 21.25 -11.35 -22.65
CA ARG A 321 22.62 -11.47 -23.18
C ARG A 321 22.66 -12.62 -24.18
N GLU A 322 23.20 -12.37 -25.38
CA GLU A 322 23.39 -13.41 -26.37
C GLU A 322 24.55 -14.31 -25.91
N GLN A 323 24.24 -15.52 -25.43
CA GLN A 323 25.26 -16.53 -25.15
C GLN A 323 25.79 -17.06 -26.48
N LYS A 324 26.96 -16.60 -26.91
CA LYS A 324 27.75 -17.30 -27.93
C LYS A 324 28.18 -18.67 -27.35
N SER A 325 28.32 -19.66 -28.23
CA SER A 325 28.53 -21.08 -27.90
C SER A 325 29.57 -21.29 -26.80
N LEU A 326 29.37 -22.30 -25.94
CA LEU A 326 30.29 -22.71 -24.87
C LEU A 326 31.74 -22.94 -25.36
N PHE A 327 31.90 -23.30 -26.64
CA PHE A 327 33.19 -23.46 -27.30
C PHE A 327 33.96 -22.14 -27.53
N GLY A 328 33.29 -20.98 -27.55
CA GLY A 328 33.95 -19.68 -27.72
C GLY A 328 34.58 -19.15 -26.43
N GLU A 329 33.92 -19.35 -25.29
CA GLU A 329 34.41 -18.92 -23.98
C GLU A 329 35.64 -19.73 -23.52
N LEU A 330 35.67 -21.05 -23.80
CA LEU A 330 36.74 -21.96 -23.36
C LEU A 330 38.10 -21.70 -24.03
N PHE A 331 38.12 -21.08 -25.22
CA PHE A 331 39.33 -20.86 -26.02
C PHE A 331 39.75 -19.38 -26.13
N HIS A 332 39.15 -18.49 -25.33
CA HIS A 332 39.39 -17.04 -25.37
C HIS A 332 39.22 -16.37 -26.75
N ILE A 333 38.48 -16.99 -27.68
CA ILE A 333 38.09 -16.36 -28.96
C ILE A 333 36.84 -15.50 -28.73
N ALA A 334 36.92 -14.63 -27.73
CA ALA A 334 35.87 -13.69 -27.37
C ALA A 334 35.92 -12.47 -28.29
N GLY A 335 35.33 -12.59 -29.48
CA GLY A 335 34.89 -11.41 -30.22
C GLY A 335 33.98 -10.55 -29.33
N THR A 336 34.04 -9.22 -29.50
CA THR A 336 33.34 -8.24 -28.65
C THR A 336 31.90 -8.64 -28.34
N LEU A 337 31.52 -8.46 -27.07
CA LEU A 337 30.18 -8.72 -26.55
C LEU A 337 29.15 -7.86 -27.29
N GLU A 338 28.40 -8.47 -28.20
CA GLU A 338 27.29 -7.82 -28.88
C GLU A 338 26.05 -7.86 -27.99
N ILE A 339 25.65 -6.69 -27.51
CA ILE A 339 24.29 -6.44 -27.02
C ILE A 339 23.40 -6.43 -28.27
N SER A 340 22.13 -6.91 -28.18
CA SER A 340 21.20 -6.82 -29.32
C SER A 340 21.15 -5.39 -29.86
N SER A 341 20.97 -5.24 -31.17
CA SER A 341 21.37 -4.02 -31.88
C SER A 341 20.84 -2.72 -31.25
N SER A 342 21.63 -1.65 -31.32
CA SER A 342 21.26 -0.31 -30.82
C SER A 342 20.03 0.31 -31.52
N LYS A 343 19.44 -0.38 -32.51
CA LYS A 343 18.24 0.02 -33.27
C LYS A 343 16.94 -0.59 -32.75
N GLU A 344 16.99 -1.59 -31.88
CA GLU A 344 15.77 -2.11 -31.25
C GLU A 344 15.26 -1.11 -30.20
N PRO A 345 13.93 -0.86 -30.10
CA PRO A 345 13.38 -0.01 -29.06
C PRO A 345 13.66 -0.60 -27.67
N ILE A 346 13.89 0.27 -26.69
CA ILE A 346 14.08 -0.14 -25.30
C ILE A 346 12.74 -0.69 -24.79
N LYS A 347 12.67 -2.00 -24.54
CA LYS A 347 11.50 -2.61 -23.93
C LYS A 347 11.40 -2.15 -22.47
N THR A 348 10.26 -1.61 -22.09
CA THR A 348 9.94 -1.25 -20.71
C THR A 348 8.86 -2.17 -20.14
N GLU A 349 8.75 -2.19 -18.82
CA GLU A 349 7.68 -2.86 -18.08
C GLU A 349 7.22 -2.00 -16.90
N VAL A 350 5.93 -2.01 -16.60
CA VAL A 350 5.40 -1.43 -15.36
C VAL A 350 5.51 -2.48 -14.26
N ARG A 351 6.10 -2.11 -13.13
CA ARG A 351 6.07 -2.93 -11.90
C ARG A 351 5.27 -2.21 -10.84
N GLU A 352 4.36 -2.93 -10.18
CA GLU A 352 3.68 -2.45 -8.98
C GLU A 352 4.31 -3.06 -7.72
N VAL A 353 4.37 -2.28 -6.64
CA VAL A 353 4.62 -2.75 -5.27
C VAL A 353 3.42 -2.35 -4.42
N ARG A 354 3.00 -3.23 -3.52
CA ARG A 354 1.82 -3.05 -2.67
C ARG A 354 2.25 -2.96 -1.20
N PHE A 355 1.58 -2.09 -0.47
CA PHE A 355 1.64 -1.97 0.97
C PHE A 355 0.22 -2.19 1.49
N GLU A 356 0.08 -3.06 2.48
CA GLU A 356 -1.18 -3.42 3.10
C GLU A 356 -1.49 -2.43 4.26
N PRO A 357 -2.77 -2.19 4.62
CA PRO A 357 -3.12 -1.47 5.83
C PRO A 357 -2.55 -2.19 7.05
N LEU A 358 -1.96 -1.44 7.98
CA LEU A 358 -1.52 -1.97 9.26
C LEU A 358 -2.69 -2.62 10.02
N GLU A 359 -2.51 -3.88 10.42
CA GLU A 359 -3.44 -4.57 11.30
C GLU A 359 -3.56 -3.85 12.66
N ASN A 360 -4.79 -3.73 13.16
CA ASN A 360 -5.08 -3.07 14.43
C ASN A 360 -5.96 -3.99 15.29
N ASP A 361 -5.41 -4.54 16.38
CA ASP A 361 -6.20 -5.23 17.40
C ASP A 361 -6.61 -4.21 18.47
N PRO A 362 -7.87 -3.73 18.50
CA PRO A 362 -8.31 -2.71 19.46
C PRO A 362 -8.32 -3.20 20.91
N LYS A 363 -8.16 -4.51 21.16
CA LYS A 363 -8.09 -5.12 22.50
C LYS A 363 -6.72 -5.71 22.83
N GLY A 364 -5.76 -5.61 21.91
CA GLY A 364 -4.41 -6.17 22.03
C GLY A 364 -3.34 -5.13 21.69
N LEU A 365 -2.10 -5.59 21.64
CA LEU A 365 -0.95 -4.71 21.37
C LEU A 365 -0.75 -4.40 19.87
N VAL A 366 -1.21 -5.29 18.98
CA VAL A 366 -1.02 -5.18 17.53
C VAL A 366 -1.63 -3.88 17.00
N GLY A 367 -0.81 -3.11 16.27
CA GLY A 367 -1.14 -1.76 15.80
C GLY A 367 0.04 -0.79 15.90
N ALA A 368 -0.23 0.49 15.66
CA ALA A 368 0.71 1.59 15.80
C ALA A 368 0.37 2.46 17.02
N TRP A 369 1.42 2.87 17.74
CA TRP A 369 1.33 3.68 18.95
C TRP A 369 2.33 4.83 18.90
N GLY A 370 1.87 6.07 19.08
CA GLY A 370 2.73 7.25 19.17
C GLY A 370 2.98 7.66 20.62
N ALA A 371 4.13 8.30 20.89
CA ALA A 371 4.32 9.03 22.16
C ALA A 371 3.42 10.29 22.24
N ASP A 372 3.05 10.85 21.08
CA ASP A 372 2.01 11.86 20.91
C ASP A 372 0.91 11.29 19.97
N PRO A 373 -0.38 11.31 20.37
CA PRO A 373 -1.47 10.75 19.55
C PRO A 373 -1.86 11.60 18.34
N ALA A 374 -1.48 12.88 18.31
CA ALA A 374 -1.85 13.84 17.27
C ALA A 374 -0.71 14.08 16.28
N ALA A 375 0.54 14.17 16.75
CA ALA A 375 1.68 14.49 15.89
C ALA A 375 2.05 13.37 14.90
N ILE A 376 2.52 13.77 13.71
CA ILE A 376 3.29 12.90 12.82
C ILE A 376 4.74 12.82 13.28
N LYS A 377 5.33 13.95 13.72
CA LYS A 377 6.69 14.00 14.28
C LYS A 377 6.76 13.48 15.71
N THR A 378 6.61 12.18 15.88
CA THR A 378 6.66 11.51 17.18
C THR A 378 7.25 10.11 17.05
N PRO A 379 8.00 9.61 18.05
CA PRO A 379 8.40 8.21 18.11
C PRO A 379 7.15 7.33 18.00
N THR A 380 7.09 6.54 16.92
CA THR A 380 5.94 5.69 16.60
C THR A 380 6.37 4.23 16.61
N TYR A 381 5.70 3.46 17.45
CA TYR A 381 5.97 2.07 17.80
C TYR A 381 4.95 1.17 17.11
N PHE A 382 5.41 0.26 16.26
CA PHE A 382 4.59 -0.66 15.48
C PHE A 382 4.76 -2.08 16.01
N PHE A 383 3.65 -2.71 16.38
CA PHE A 383 3.61 -4.11 16.80
C PHE A 383 2.84 -4.91 15.76
N PHE A 384 3.52 -5.84 15.11
CA PHE A 384 2.98 -6.64 14.02
C PHE A 384 2.52 -8.02 14.53
N SER A 385 1.44 -8.57 13.97
CA SER A 385 0.83 -9.83 14.42
C SER A 385 1.73 -11.08 14.29
N ASN A 386 2.82 -11.01 13.51
CA ASN A 386 3.87 -12.03 13.46
C ASN A 386 4.92 -11.91 14.59
N GLY A 387 4.69 -11.09 15.62
CA GLY A 387 5.60 -10.92 16.75
C GLY A 387 6.81 -10.03 16.46
N LYS A 388 6.78 -9.25 15.37
CA LYS A 388 7.82 -8.27 15.03
C LYS A 388 7.47 -6.89 15.55
N PHE A 389 8.50 -6.13 15.87
CA PHE A 389 8.43 -4.77 16.37
C PHE A 389 9.21 -3.83 15.44
N MET A 390 8.70 -2.63 15.23
CA MET A 390 9.46 -1.52 14.64
C MET A 390 9.27 -0.24 15.47
N LEU A 391 10.36 0.48 15.73
CA LEU A 391 10.31 1.89 16.10
C LEU A 391 10.62 2.71 14.85
N VAL A 392 9.87 3.78 14.61
CA VAL A 392 10.25 4.87 13.71
C VAL A 392 10.30 6.14 14.52
N ASP A 393 11.51 6.69 14.71
CA ASP A 393 11.77 7.83 15.56
C ASP A 393 12.31 9.03 14.75
N PRO A 394 11.45 10.02 14.42
CA PRO A 394 11.85 11.26 13.74
C PRO A 394 12.41 12.32 14.70
N ILE A 395 12.83 11.95 15.91
CA ILE A 395 13.39 12.85 16.92
C ILE A 395 14.77 12.34 17.38
N GLY A 396 14.86 11.07 17.76
CA GLY A 396 16.02 10.50 18.45
C GLY A 396 16.14 11.03 19.89
N ASP A 397 17.36 11.15 20.38
CA ASP A 397 17.68 11.64 21.73
C ASP A 397 18.34 13.04 21.68
N PRO A 398 17.56 14.14 21.71
CA PRO A 398 18.11 15.49 21.64
C PRO A 398 18.78 15.92 22.95
N ALA A 399 19.89 16.65 22.83
CA ALA A 399 20.60 17.22 23.97
C ALA A 399 19.72 18.21 24.75
N ARG A 400 19.81 18.16 26.08
CA ARG A 400 19.05 19.02 27.01
C ARG A 400 19.86 19.26 28.28
N GLU A 401 19.40 20.15 29.16
CA GLU A 401 20.11 20.44 30.41
C GLU A 401 20.31 19.17 31.25
N GLY A 402 21.57 18.86 31.57
CA GLY A 402 21.97 17.65 32.29
C GLY A 402 21.98 16.35 31.49
N HIS A 403 21.84 16.38 30.16
CA HIS A 403 21.80 15.19 29.31
C HIS A 403 22.39 15.44 27.91
N GLU A 404 23.49 14.75 27.60
CA GLU A 404 24.13 14.79 26.27
C GLU A 404 23.37 13.89 25.29
N SER A 405 23.16 14.38 24.06
CA SER A 405 22.52 13.61 22.97
C SER A 405 23.34 12.36 22.67
N CYS A 406 22.71 11.18 22.72
CA CYS A 406 23.37 9.93 22.38
C CYS A 406 23.13 9.48 20.91
N GLY A 407 21.99 9.84 20.30
CA GLY A 407 21.72 9.51 18.89
C GLY A 407 20.65 10.39 18.22
N GLY A 408 20.72 10.51 16.89
CA GLY A 408 19.74 11.21 16.08
C GLY A 408 18.52 10.37 15.69
N PRO A 409 17.66 10.87 14.78
CA PRO A 409 16.53 10.11 14.23
C PRO A 409 16.92 8.76 13.64
N GLY A 410 16.06 7.75 13.76
CA GLY A 410 16.36 6.39 13.33
C GLY A 410 15.19 5.42 13.39
N VAL A 411 15.50 4.14 13.18
CA VAL A 411 14.58 3.02 13.37
C VAL A 411 15.21 1.92 14.21
N GLU A 412 14.35 1.23 14.97
CA GLU A 412 14.65 -0.09 15.54
C GLU A 412 13.76 -1.12 14.84
N PHE A 413 14.24 -2.35 14.62
CA PHE A 413 13.40 -3.45 14.18
C PHE A 413 13.85 -4.75 14.83
N ALA A 414 12.93 -5.40 15.54
CA ALA A 414 13.22 -6.49 16.46
C ALA A 414 12.04 -7.48 16.56
N SER A 415 12.12 -8.42 17.50
CA SER A 415 11.02 -9.32 17.85
C SER A 415 10.51 -9.00 19.26
N TYR A 416 9.19 -9.02 19.48
CA TYR A 416 8.59 -8.75 20.79
C TYR A 416 7.84 -9.95 21.34
N THR A 417 7.67 -9.96 22.66
CA THR A 417 6.80 -10.89 23.39
C THR A 417 5.90 -10.09 24.34
N TYR A 418 4.62 -10.39 24.36
CA TYR A 418 3.65 -9.78 25.27
C TYR A 418 2.70 -10.84 25.83
N ASP A 419 2.57 -10.89 27.16
CA ASP A 419 1.62 -11.73 27.88
C ASP A 419 0.61 -10.84 28.62
N ALA A 420 -0.64 -10.84 28.17
CA ALA A 420 -1.69 -9.97 28.70
C ALA A 420 -2.28 -10.43 30.04
N GLY A 421 -1.87 -11.58 30.58
CA GLY A 421 -2.31 -12.08 31.90
C GLY A 421 -1.37 -11.67 33.03
N SER A 422 -0.08 -11.51 32.70
CA SER A 422 1.00 -11.12 33.63
C SER A 422 1.56 -9.72 33.36
N ASN A 423 1.13 -9.08 32.27
CA ASN A 423 1.66 -7.83 31.70
C ASN A 423 3.15 -7.91 31.34
N ALA A 424 3.74 -9.12 31.31
CA ALA A 424 5.14 -9.31 30.92
C ALA A 424 5.32 -8.88 29.46
N PHE A 425 6.27 -7.98 29.23
CA PHE A 425 6.56 -7.42 27.92
C PHE A 425 8.07 -7.35 27.73
N GLY A 426 8.55 -7.61 26.53
CA GLY A 426 9.99 -7.60 26.23
C GLY A 426 10.25 -7.56 24.73
N ILE A 427 11.39 -6.97 24.36
CA ILE A 427 11.86 -6.86 22.97
C ILE A 427 13.28 -7.41 22.90
N LYS A 428 13.55 -8.25 21.89
CA LYS A 428 14.80 -8.99 21.71
C LYS A 428 15.12 -9.16 20.23
N SER A 429 16.37 -9.54 19.94
CA SER A 429 16.83 -9.84 18.58
C SER A 429 16.63 -8.66 17.61
N PHE A 430 17.15 -7.49 18.01
CA PHE A 430 17.28 -6.33 17.14
C PHE A 430 18.05 -6.73 15.87
N THR A 431 17.38 -6.59 14.74
CA THR A 431 17.93 -6.79 13.39
C THR A 431 18.42 -5.47 12.82
N TYR A 432 17.71 -4.38 13.14
CA TYR A 432 18.13 -3.01 12.87
C TYR A 432 18.02 -2.18 14.14
N ASP A 433 19.01 -1.32 14.34
CA ASP A 433 19.07 -0.25 15.32
C ASP A 433 20.02 0.78 14.70
N THR A 434 19.47 1.83 14.08
CA THR A 434 20.25 2.68 13.15
C THR A 434 20.95 3.84 13.82
N ASN A 435 20.57 4.18 15.04
CA ASN A 435 21.14 5.25 15.85
C ASN A 435 21.82 4.71 17.13
N GLY A 436 21.56 3.46 17.52
CA GLY A 436 22.17 2.79 18.68
C GLY A 436 21.70 3.33 20.02
N CYS A 437 20.64 4.14 20.02
CA CYS A 437 20.33 5.15 21.04
C CYS A 437 18.85 5.58 20.97
N ALA A 438 18.31 6.03 22.10
CA ALA A 438 16.85 6.15 22.31
C ALA A 438 16.13 4.78 22.21
N GLY A 439 14.82 4.79 21.98
CA GLY A 439 14.00 3.59 21.76
C GLY A 439 14.05 2.54 22.87
N PHE A 440 13.73 1.29 22.52
CA PHE A 440 13.71 0.14 23.42
C PHE A 440 15.02 -0.67 23.43
N SER A 441 15.98 -0.35 22.56
CA SER A 441 17.35 -0.89 22.59
C SER A 441 18.13 -0.44 23.83
N GLU A 442 18.06 0.84 24.18
CA GLU A 442 18.68 1.40 25.41
C GLU A 442 17.72 1.37 26.61
N ASN A 443 16.40 1.38 26.40
CA ASN A 443 15.39 1.34 27.46
C ASN A 443 14.63 0.00 27.48
N GLU A 444 15.29 -1.06 27.96
CA GLU A 444 14.76 -2.44 27.96
C GLU A 444 13.35 -2.50 28.58
N PRO A 445 12.30 -2.88 27.83
CA PRO A 445 10.96 -3.00 28.38
C PRO A 445 10.83 -4.22 29.29
N VAL A 446 10.10 -4.06 30.40
CA VAL A 446 9.91 -5.08 31.45
C VAL A 446 8.44 -5.49 31.58
N SER A 447 7.51 -4.54 31.49
CA SER A 447 6.08 -4.79 31.51
C SER A 447 5.30 -3.73 30.74
N LEU A 448 4.14 -4.11 30.21
CA LEU A 448 3.23 -3.22 29.48
C LEU A 448 1.83 -3.34 30.08
N ASN A 449 1.30 -2.23 30.56
CA ASN A 449 -0.04 -2.13 31.12
C ASN A 449 -0.93 -1.36 30.14
N MET A 450 -1.95 -1.99 29.59
CA MET A 450 -2.87 -1.37 28.64
C MET A 450 -4.14 -0.88 29.34
N SER A 451 -4.68 0.26 28.90
CA SER A 451 -5.94 0.82 29.39
C SER A 451 -7.14 -0.05 28.95
N ALA A 452 -8.23 0.01 29.72
CA ALA A 452 -9.44 -0.80 29.47
C ALA A 452 -10.16 -0.45 28.16
N ASP A 453 -9.91 0.73 27.59
CA ASP A 453 -10.41 1.16 26.28
C ASP A 453 -9.45 0.83 25.12
N GLY A 454 -8.28 0.25 25.41
CA GLY A 454 -7.27 -0.15 24.43
C GLY A 454 -6.52 1.00 23.76
N ASN A 455 -6.72 2.26 24.15
CA ASN A 455 -6.15 3.44 23.48
C ASN A 455 -4.83 3.94 24.10
N THR A 456 -4.48 3.51 25.31
CA THR A 456 -3.25 3.92 26.00
C THR A 456 -2.53 2.71 26.57
N ALA A 457 -1.21 2.70 26.49
CA ALA A 457 -0.36 1.73 27.14
C ALA A 457 0.76 2.43 27.93
N THR A 458 1.11 1.88 29.07
CA THR A 458 2.23 2.33 29.90
C THR A 458 3.25 1.21 29.98
N VAL A 459 4.43 1.47 29.41
CA VAL A 459 5.56 0.53 29.37
C VAL A 459 6.55 0.91 30.45
N GLU A 460 6.77 0.00 31.41
CA GLU A 460 7.85 0.13 32.37
C GLU A 460 9.15 -0.36 31.72
N THR A 461 10.17 0.48 31.74
CA THR A 461 11.48 0.21 31.13
C THR A 461 12.60 0.23 32.17
N LYS A 462 13.76 -0.30 31.78
CA LYS A 462 14.98 -0.26 32.58
C LYS A 462 16.17 0.05 31.68
N ASN A 463 17.00 0.98 32.11
CA ASN A 463 18.26 1.34 31.44
C ASN A 463 19.40 1.43 32.47
N LYS A 464 20.57 1.89 32.04
CA LYS A 464 21.76 2.03 32.93
C LYS A 464 21.53 3.02 34.07
N SER A 465 20.63 3.99 33.90
CA SER A 465 20.30 5.05 34.86
C SER A 465 19.20 4.65 35.86
N GLY A 466 18.50 3.53 35.64
CA GLY A 466 17.51 2.99 36.56
C GLY A 466 16.24 2.50 35.86
N LYS A 467 15.08 2.75 36.49
CA LYS A 467 13.77 2.50 35.91
C LYS A 467 13.26 3.73 35.18
N GLY A 468 12.56 3.51 34.06
CA GLY A 468 11.83 4.53 33.32
C GLY A 468 10.41 4.07 33.01
N THR A 469 9.61 4.98 32.48
CA THR A 469 8.23 4.71 32.06
C THR A 469 7.98 5.43 30.73
N VAL A 470 7.40 4.75 29.75
CA VAL A 470 6.98 5.31 28.46
C VAL A 470 5.47 5.18 28.34
N THR A 471 4.77 6.28 28.10
CA THR A 471 3.33 6.28 27.79
C THR A 471 3.15 6.32 26.28
N LEU A 472 2.35 5.40 25.76
CA LEU A 472 2.07 5.19 24.35
C LEU A 472 0.57 5.34 24.10
N TYR A 473 0.20 6.00 23.00
CA TYR A 473 -1.19 6.22 22.59
C TYR A 473 -1.44 5.59 21.22
N ARG A 474 -2.54 4.84 21.09
CA ARG A 474 -2.87 4.16 19.83
C ARG A 474 -3.18 5.17 18.72
N VAL A 475 -2.39 5.13 17.64
CA VAL A 475 -2.56 5.95 16.43
C VAL A 475 -3.12 5.18 15.24
N SER A 476 -3.05 3.84 15.23
CA SER A 476 -3.85 3.01 14.32
C SER A 476 -5.30 2.93 14.82
N LYS A 477 -6.27 3.40 14.03
CA LYS A 477 -7.69 3.45 14.38
C LYS A 477 -8.54 2.88 13.26
#